data_AF-A0A369IBY8-F1
#
_entry.id   AF-A0A369IBY8-F1
#
_cell.length_a   1.000
_cell.length_b   1.000
_cell.length_c   1.000
_cell.angle_alpha   90.00
_cell.angle_beta   90.00
_cell.angle_gamma   90.00
#
_symmetry.space_group_name_H-M   'P 1'
#
loop_
_entity.id
_entity.type
_entity.pdbx_description
1 polymer ?
#
loop_
_entity_poly.entity_id
_entity_poly.type
_entity_poly.pdbx_seq_one_letter_code
_entity_poly.pdbx_strand_id
1 'polypeptide(L)'
;MSRYSFTYQQEIGHQGQSLVPHFPGGLSGVTIGPGYDMGSRTPIEIYEDLTKAGIHPQTAQAFMDAASKTGDDAQAWVNQHRHELYITEEQQQALFDHVLVDEYERRLRSQLAQFADESDTVTHDMISWEDLSEKQKHILFDFAYNPGLSKFPTLTEAVLREDWDTVAQSFERFSGGEPLSYRNDTFYATFLDPNAPPIEADSEIAEVIDAIELPENESIEVAETIWSNDLYAETPIIEEHPSIPHALPDAHLENSLNEQDWDV
;
A
#
# COMPACT_ATOMS: atom_id res chain seq x y z
N MET A 1 -1.07 13.81 -1.86
CA MET A 1 -2.03 12.69 -1.95
C MET A 1 -1.33 11.53 -2.64
N SER A 2 -1.79 10.29 -2.48
CA SER A 2 -1.18 9.17 -3.20
C SER A 2 -1.46 9.25 -4.70
N ARG A 3 -0.49 8.83 -5.53
CA ARG A 3 -0.60 8.86 -7.00
C ARG A 3 -1.79 8.07 -7.50
N TYR A 4 -2.05 6.91 -6.92
CA TYR A 4 -3.23 6.09 -7.21
C TYR A 4 -4.22 6.14 -6.04
N SER A 5 -4.67 7.35 -5.69
CA SER A 5 -5.50 7.64 -4.52
C SER A 5 -6.76 6.78 -4.41
N PHE A 6 -7.46 6.52 -5.52
CA PHE A 6 -8.62 5.63 -5.54
C PHE A 6 -8.23 4.25 -5.03
N THR A 7 -7.23 3.60 -5.65
CA THR A 7 -6.78 2.27 -5.25
C THR A 7 -6.29 2.29 -3.81
N TYR A 8 -5.42 3.22 -3.45
CA TYR A 8 -4.94 3.37 -2.07
C TYR A 8 -6.10 3.38 -1.06
N GLN A 9 -7.12 4.23 -1.27
CA GLN A 9 -8.27 4.33 -0.36
C GLN A 9 -9.12 3.06 -0.28
N GLN A 10 -9.16 2.26 -1.35
CA GLN A 10 -9.87 0.98 -1.35
C GLN A 10 -9.09 -0.15 -0.68
N GLU A 11 -7.75 -0.04 -0.62
CA GLU A 11 -6.88 -1.08 -0.05
C GLU A 11 -6.51 -0.83 1.42
N ILE A 12 -6.59 0.42 1.91
CA ILE A 12 -6.34 0.68 3.33
C ILE A 12 -7.44 0.06 4.19
N GLY A 13 -7.03 -0.70 5.20
CA GLY A 13 -7.95 -1.39 6.10
C GLY A 13 -8.72 -0.40 6.98
N HIS A 14 -10.00 -0.66 7.21
CA HIS A 14 -10.78 0.13 8.17
C HIS A 14 -10.21 0.00 9.58
N GLN A 15 -10.28 1.07 10.38
CA GLN A 15 -9.85 1.07 11.78
C GLN A 15 -8.36 0.72 12.01
N GLY A 16 -7.49 1.00 11.03
CA GLY A 16 -6.05 0.82 11.18
C GLY A 16 -5.55 -0.62 11.03
N GLN A 17 -6.37 -1.53 10.50
CA GLN A 17 -5.96 -2.92 10.26
C GLN A 17 -4.72 -3.04 9.36
N SER A 18 -4.55 -2.14 8.40
CA SER A 18 -3.39 -2.09 7.52
C SER A 18 -2.15 -1.49 8.18
N LEU A 19 -2.28 -0.82 9.32
CA LEU A 19 -1.14 -0.25 10.06
C LEU A 19 -0.39 -1.28 10.89
N VAL A 20 -0.92 -2.50 11.00
CA VAL A 20 -0.32 -3.61 11.75
C VAL A 20 -0.22 -4.85 10.85
N PRO A 21 0.74 -5.75 11.12
CA PRO A 21 0.81 -7.00 10.39
C PRO A 21 -0.44 -7.83 10.56
N HIS A 22 -0.95 -8.33 9.44
CA HIS A 22 -2.10 -9.22 9.35
C HIS A 22 -1.86 -10.30 8.30
N PHE A 23 -2.75 -11.29 8.23
CA PHE A 23 -2.71 -12.36 7.24
C PHE A 23 -4.08 -12.42 6.54
N PRO A 24 -4.15 -12.03 5.25
CA PRO A 24 -5.42 -12.04 4.49
C PRO A 24 -5.99 -13.44 4.23
N GLY A 25 -5.20 -14.51 4.40
CA GLY A 25 -5.59 -15.88 4.06
C GLY A 25 -5.12 -16.33 2.67
N GLY A 26 -5.46 -17.57 2.30
CA GLY A 26 -5.16 -18.11 0.97
C GLY A 26 -3.66 -18.26 0.71
N LEU A 27 -3.20 -17.74 -0.43
CA LEU A 27 -1.79 -17.78 -0.86
C LEU A 27 -0.95 -16.60 -0.34
N SER A 28 -1.57 -15.66 0.39
CA SER A 28 -0.86 -14.51 0.92
C SER A 28 0.13 -14.87 2.02
N GLY A 29 1.07 -13.97 2.26
CA GLY A 29 1.93 -13.98 3.44
C GLY A 29 1.50 -12.97 4.49
N VAL A 30 2.43 -12.67 5.40
CA VAL A 30 2.29 -11.55 6.34
C VAL A 30 2.20 -10.26 5.54
N THR A 31 1.16 -9.47 5.79
CA THR A 31 0.83 -8.27 5.01
C THR A 31 0.74 -7.05 5.91
N ILE A 32 1.21 -5.90 5.42
CA ILE A 32 1.00 -4.56 6.00
C ILE A 32 0.60 -3.57 4.90
N GLY A 33 0.11 -2.41 5.31
CA GLY A 33 -0.31 -1.34 4.43
C GLY A 33 -1.39 -1.78 3.43
N PRO A 34 -1.47 -1.14 2.26
CA PRO A 34 -2.48 -1.46 1.25
C PRO A 34 -2.15 -2.73 0.45
N GLY A 35 -1.60 -3.77 1.08
CA GLY A 35 -1.29 -5.06 0.42
C GLY A 35 0.19 -5.35 0.17
N TYR A 36 1.10 -4.79 0.99
CA TYR A 36 2.51 -5.19 0.96
C TYR A 36 2.67 -6.60 1.56
N ASP A 37 2.69 -7.61 0.69
CA ASP A 37 2.75 -9.03 1.06
C ASP A 37 4.20 -9.53 1.16
N MET A 38 4.61 -9.98 2.35
CA MET A 38 5.99 -10.46 2.60
C MET A 38 6.21 -11.92 2.22
N GLY A 39 5.16 -12.65 1.82
CA GLY A 39 5.20 -14.08 1.51
C GLY A 39 5.94 -14.43 0.22
N SER A 40 6.09 -13.48 -0.71
CA SER A 40 6.90 -13.64 -1.93
C SER A 40 8.20 -12.84 -1.92
N ARG A 41 8.53 -12.21 -0.80
CA ARG A 41 9.66 -11.28 -0.67
C ARG A 41 10.76 -11.90 0.17
N THR A 42 11.99 -11.59 -0.18
CA THR A 42 13.18 -11.94 0.60
C THR A 42 13.35 -11.00 1.79
N PRO A 43 14.09 -11.41 2.84
CA PRO A 43 14.39 -10.55 3.97
C PRO A 43 15.00 -9.19 3.58
N ILE A 44 15.88 -9.18 2.57
CA ILE A 44 16.57 -7.96 2.14
C ILE A 44 15.63 -7.01 1.40
N GLU A 45 14.75 -7.53 0.53
CA GLU A 45 13.71 -6.73 -0.15
C GLU A 45 12.80 -6.07 0.88
N ILE A 46 12.38 -6.81 1.93
CA ILE A 46 11.56 -6.25 3.01
C ILE A 46 12.29 -5.10 3.71
N TYR A 47 13.55 -5.29 4.08
CA TYR A 47 14.30 -4.23 4.75
C TYR A 47 14.44 -2.97 3.88
N GLU A 48 14.80 -3.13 2.60
CA GLU A 48 14.99 -2.02 1.66
C GLU A 48 13.68 -1.29 1.37
N ASP A 49 12.60 -2.01 1.11
CA ASP A 49 11.27 -1.44 0.84
C ASP A 49 10.74 -0.65 2.05
N LEU A 50 10.83 -1.23 3.25
CA LEU A 50 10.32 -0.59 4.45
C LEU A 50 11.13 0.64 4.83
N THR A 51 12.46 0.58 4.72
CA THR A 51 13.31 1.75 4.97
C THR A 51 13.11 2.85 3.92
N LYS A 52 12.88 2.49 2.65
CA LYS A 52 12.47 3.43 1.58
C LYS A 52 11.14 4.12 1.91
N ALA A 53 10.23 3.43 2.59
CA ALA A 53 8.96 3.97 3.09
C ALA A 53 9.10 4.77 4.41
N GLY A 54 10.33 5.03 4.90
CA GLY A 54 10.58 5.80 6.12
C GLY A 54 10.33 5.02 7.42
N ILE A 55 10.25 3.68 7.36
CA ILE A 55 10.16 2.83 8.54
C ILE A 55 11.54 2.70 9.16
N HIS A 56 11.60 2.89 10.48
CA HIS A 56 12.85 2.87 11.23
C HIS A 56 13.58 1.53 11.03
N PRO A 57 14.92 1.51 10.81
CA PRO A 57 15.66 0.30 10.46
C PRO A 57 15.44 -0.89 11.40
N GLN A 58 15.29 -0.64 12.70
CA GLN A 58 15.05 -1.65 13.72
C GLN A 58 13.68 -2.30 13.57
N THR A 59 12.65 -1.51 13.23
CA THR A 59 11.31 -2.03 12.93
C THR A 59 11.33 -2.80 11.61
N ALA A 60 12.01 -2.28 10.58
CA ALA A 60 12.18 -2.97 9.29
C ALA A 60 12.92 -4.32 9.46
N GLN A 61 13.95 -4.37 10.30
CA GLN A 61 14.65 -5.60 10.67
C GLN A 61 13.73 -6.63 11.33
N ALA A 62 12.82 -6.21 12.20
CA ALA A 62 11.85 -7.12 12.80
C ALA A 62 10.89 -7.74 11.76
N PHE A 63 10.52 -7.00 10.72
CA PHE A 63 9.69 -7.51 9.62
C PHE A 63 10.42 -8.47 8.68
N MET A 64 11.76 -8.47 8.64
CA MET A 64 12.53 -9.39 7.80
C MET A 64 12.21 -10.86 8.11
N ASP A 65 11.92 -11.17 9.36
CA ASP A 65 11.56 -12.52 9.81
C ASP A 65 10.20 -12.98 9.28
N ALA A 66 9.37 -12.08 8.72
CA ALA A 66 8.10 -12.44 8.08
C ALA A 66 8.28 -12.95 6.64
N ALA A 67 9.49 -12.83 6.05
CA ALA A 67 9.79 -13.26 4.69
C ALA A 67 9.38 -14.70 4.42
N SER A 68 8.75 -14.92 3.27
CA SER A 68 8.33 -16.24 2.78
C SER A 68 7.33 -17.00 3.67
N LYS A 69 6.85 -16.39 4.76
CA LYS A 69 5.83 -17.02 5.62
C LYS A 69 4.47 -16.92 4.94
N THR A 70 3.80 -18.06 4.83
CA THR A 70 2.45 -18.20 4.27
C THR A 70 1.65 -19.18 5.13
N GLY A 71 0.33 -19.20 4.98
CA GLY A 71 -0.54 -20.13 5.72
C GLY A 71 -0.36 -20.05 7.24
N ASP A 72 -0.26 -21.20 7.90
CA ASP A 72 -0.16 -21.29 9.36
C ASP A 72 1.08 -20.55 9.93
N ASP A 73 2.19 -20.52 9.19
CA ASP A 73 3.41 -19.82 9.61
C ASP A 73 3.21 -18.30 9.61
N ALA A 74 2.48 -17.76 8.62
CA ALA A 74 2.13 -16.34 8.58
C ALA A 74 1.19 -15.99 9.73
N GLN A 75 0.17 -16.82 9.96
CA GLN A 75 -0.79 -16.62 11.05
C GLN A 75 -0.11 -16.64 12.43
N ALA A 76 0.80 -17.59 12.65
CA ALA A 76 1.56 -17.68 13.89
C ALA A 76 2.45 -16.45 14.10
N TRP A 77 3.15 -16.00 13.05
CA TRP A 77 3.99 -14.80 13.11
C TRP A 77 3.17 -13.54 13.42
N VAL A 78 2.02 -13.37 12.76
CA VAL A 78 1.09 -12.25 13.02
C VAL A 78 0.63 -12.25 14.47
N ASN A 79 0.22 -13.40 15.01
CA ASN A 79 -0.25 -13.50 16.40
C ASN A 79 0.83 -13.09 17.41
N GLN A 80 2.10 -13.37 17.10
CA GLN A 80 3.23 -13.00 17.93
C GLN A 80 3.57 -11.51 17.88
N HIS A 81 3.48 -10.86 16.70
CA HIS A 81 4.07 -9.53 16.50
C HIS A 81 3.06 -8.38 16.30
N ARG A 82 1.78 -8.67 16.02
CA ARG A 82 0.78 -7.64 15.66
C ARG A 82 0.49 -6.56 16.71
N HIS A 83 0.88 -6.78 17.96
CA HIS A 83 0.72 -5.81 19.04
C HIS A 83 1.99 -4.97 19.30
N GLU A 84 3.11 -5.35 18.66
CA GLU A 84 4.43 -4.75 18.88
C GLU A 84 4.89 -3.98 17.64
N LEU A 85 4.55 -4.46 16.44
CA LEU A 85 4.93 -3.87 15.18
C LEU A 85 3.76 -3.10 14.56
N TYR A 86 4.01 -1.85 14.20
CA TYR A 86 3.07 -0.99 13.50
C TYR A 86 3.83 -0.02 12.58
N ILE A 87 3.12 0.49 11.58
CA ILE A 87 3.56 1.58 10.71
C ILE A 87 2.61 2.77 10.87
N THR A 88 3.09 3.98 10.54
CA THR A 88 2.23 5.17 10.51
C THR A 88 1.43 5.24 9.21
N GLU A 89 0.38 6.06 9.17
CA GLU A 89 -0.36 6.33 7.92
C GLU A 89 0.55 6.92 6.83
N GLU A 90 1.49 7.78 7.23
CA GLU A 90 2.50 8.34 6.32
C GLU A 90 3.42 7.27 5.76
N GLN A 91 3.93 6.36 6.60
CA GLN A 91 4.76 5.22 6.15
C GLN A 91 3.96 4.26 5.27
N GLN A 92 2.69 4.03 5.57
CA GLN A 92 1.80 3.22 4.75
C GLN A 92 1.60 3.85 3.36
N GLN A 93 1.41 5.16 3.29
CA GLN A 93 1.29 5.88 2.02
C GLN A 93 2.61 5.84 1.25
N ALA A 94 3.74 6.09 1.91
CA ALA A 94 5.07 6.00 1.31
C ALA A 94 5.39 4.58 0.79
N LEU A 95 4.98 3.53 1.51
CA LEU A 95 5.11 2.14 1.07
C LEU A 95 4.30 1.88 -0.20
N PHE A 96 3.11 2.47 -0.31
CA PHE A 96 2.33 2.39 -1.54
C PHE A 96 3.00 3.16 -2.68
N ASP A 97 3.24 4.45 -2.49
CA ASP A 97 3.69 5.37 -3.54
C ASP A 97 5.11 5.06 -4.04
N HIS A 98 6.01 4.61 -3.16
CA HIS A 98 7.42 4.42 -3.48
C HIS A 98 7.83 2.97 -3.72
N VAL A 99 7.00 2.00 -3.36
CA VAL A 99 7.31 0.58 -3.54
C VAL A 99 6.29 -0.11 -4.43
N LEU A 100 5.01 -0.10 -4.01
CA LEU A 100 3.98 -0.86 -4.70
C LEU A 100 3.59 -0.25 -6.05
N VAL A 101 3.51 1.09 -6.15
CA VAL A 101 3.13 1.76 -7.40
C VAL A 101 4.07 1.39 -8.56
N ASP A 102 5.38 1.44 -8.36
CA ASP A 102 6.36 1.08 -9.40
C ASP A 102 6.23 -0.38 -9.83
N GLU A 103 6.01 -1.29 -8.88
CA GLU A 103 5.78 -2.71 -9.15
C GLU A 103 4.53 -2.94 -9.99
N TYR A 104 3.42 -2.33 -9.58
CA TYR A 104 2.14 -2.52 -10.23
C TYR A 104 2.02 -1.78 -11.57
N GLU A 105 2.72 -0.66 -11.78
CA GLU A 105 2.83 -0.03 -13.10
C GLU A 105 3.58 -0.92 -14.10
N ARG A 106 4.70 -1.55 -13.68
CA ARG A 106 5.40 -2.53 -14.54
C ARG A 106 4.50 -3.71 -14.88
N ARG A 107 3.77 -4.23 -13.89
CA ARG A 107 2.80 -5.33 -14.08
C ARG A 107 1.64 -4.92 -15.00
N LEU A 108 1.12 -3.70 -14.85
CA LEU A 108 0.06 -3.15 -15.69
C LEU A 108 0.52 -3.03 -17.15
N ARG A 109 1.68 -2.40 -17.39
CA ARG A 109 2.26 -2.29 -18.74
C ARG A 109 2.46 -3.67 -19.40
N SER A 110 2.91 -4.65 -18.62
CA SER A 110 3.07 -6.03 -19.11
C SER A 110 1.73 -6.68 -19.47
N GLN A 111 0.69 -6.50 -18.64
CA GLN A 111 -0.65 -7.00 -18.92
C GLN A 111 -1.26 -6.31 -20.16
N LEU A 112 -1.07 -5.00 -20.32
CA LEU A 112 -1.55 -4.26 -21.49
C LEU A 112 -0.86 -4.71 -22.78
N ALA A 113 0.46 -4.91 -22.76
CA ALA A 113 1.20 -5.42 -23.90
C ALA A 113 0.70 -6.81 -24.33
N GLN A 114 0.51 -7.72 -23.36
CA GLN A 114 -0.09 -9.03 -23.63
C GLN A 114 -1.52 -8.89 -24.19
N PHE A 115 -2.33 -8.01 -23.61
CA PHE A 115 -3.70 -7.77 -24.08
C PHE A 115 -3.74 -7.26 -25.52
N ALA A 116 -2.83 -6.36 -25.90
CA ALA A 116 -2.71 -5.86 -27.28
C ALA A 116 -2.21 -6.95 -28.25
N ASP A 117 -1.28 -7.81 -27.82
CA ASP A 117 -0.80 -8.93 -28.64
C ASP A 117 -1.90 -9.98 -28.93
N GLU A 118 -2.85 -10.13 -28.00
CA GLU A 118 -3.97 -11.07 -28.09
C GLU A 118 -5.24 -10.46 -28.70
N SER A 119 -5.29 -9.14 -28.90
CA SER A 119 -6.46 -8.40 -29.37
C SER A 119 -6.38 -8.03 -30.85
N ASP A 120 -7.48 -8.24 -31.58
CA ASP A 120 -7.63 -7.72 -32.95
C ASP A 120 -7.98 -6.22 -33.00
N THR A 121 -8.35 -5.63 -31.86
CA THR A 121 -8.97 -4.30 -31.78
C THR A 121 -8.17 -3.28 -30.98
N VAL A 122 -7.25 -3.73 -30.12
CA VAL A 122 -6.36 -2.88 -29.33
C VAL A 122 -4.95 -2.94 -29.90
N THR A 123 -4.37 -1.79 -30.21
CA THR A 123 -3.01 -1.68 -30.75
C THR A 123 -2.02 -1.24 -29.67
N HIS A 124 -0.72 -1.45 -29.91
CA HIS A 124 0.34 -0.97 -29.03
C HIS A 124 0.35 0.56 -28.87
N ASP A 125 -0.12 1.31 -29.88
CA ASP A 125 -0.28 2.77 -29.79
C ASP A 125 -1.36 3.17 -28.76
N MET A 126 -2.43 2.38 -28.61
CA MET A 126 -3.51 2.67 -27.66
C MET A 126 -3.10 2.47 -26.19
N ILE A 127 -2.01 1.74 -25.95
CA ILE A 127 -1.50 1.44 -24.60
C ILE A 127 -0.21 2.22 -24.28
N SER A 128 0.17 3.16 -25.15
CA SER A 128 1.27 4.10 -24.93
C SER A 128 1.02 4.86 -23.62
N TRP A 129 1.90 4.68 -22.64
CA TRP A 129 1.67 5.12 -21.26
C TRP A 129 1.51 6.63 -21.15
N GLU A 130 2.25 7.34 -21.99
CA GLU A 130 2.32 8.80 -22.09
C GLU A 130 1.06 9.39 -22.70
N ASP A 131 0.33 8.60 -23.50
CA ASP A 131 -0.91 9.00 -24.15
C ASP A 131 -2.16 8.66 -23.31
N LEU A 132 -2.02 7.81 -22.28
CA LEU A 132 -3.10 7.53 -21.34
C LEU A 132 -3.39 8.73 -20.43
N SER A 133 -4.65 9.11 -20.34
CA SER A 133 -5.13 10.07 -19.34
C SER A 133 -4.99 9.52 -17.92
N GLU A 134 -4.93 10.40 -16.92
CA GLU A 134 -4.86 9.98 -15.52
C GLU A 134 -6.07 9.14 -15.11
N LYS A 135 -7.27 9.48 -15.61
CA LYS A 135 -8.47 8.65 -15.42
C LYS A 135 -8.27 7.22 -15.94
N GLN A 136 -7.68 7.05 -17.12
CA GLN A 136 -7.38 5.71 -17.65
C GLN A 136 -6.34 5.00 -16.78
N LYS A 137 -5.26 5.69 -16.39
CA LYS A 137 -4.22 5.12 -15.51
C LYS A 137 -4.80 4.66 -14.18
N HIS A 138 -5.62 5.47 -13.51
CA HIS A 138 -6.26 5.08 -12.24
C HIS A 138 -7.14 3.85 -12.37
N ILE A 139 -8.01 3.81 -13.39
CA ILE A 139 -8.90 2.66 -13.59
C ILE A 139 -8.08 1.41 -13.89
N LEU A 140 -7.16 1.49 -14.86
CA LEU A 140 -6.34 0.34 -15.28
C LEU A 140 -5.43 -0.15 -14.14
N PHE A 141 -4.83 0.76 -13.39
CA PHE A 141 -4.03 0.43 -12.20
C PHE A 141 -4.88 -0.29 -11.17
N ASP A 142 -6.08 0.22 -10.84
CA ASP A 142 -6.95 -0.40 -9.84
C ASP A 142 -7.36 -1.84 -10.21
N PHE A 143 -7.67 -2.08 -11.49
CA PHE A 143 -8.00 -3.42 -11.97
C PHE A 143 -6.77 -4.32 -12.07
N ALA A 144 -5.60 -3.79 -12.43
CA ALA A 144 -4.35 -4.55 -12.43
C ALA A 144 -3.86 -4.89 -11.01
N TYR A 145 -4.12 -4.01 -10.05
CA TYR A 145 -3.79 -4.16 -8.64
C TYR A 145 -4.60 -5.30 -8.01
N ASN A 146 -5.92 -5.30 -8.25
CA ASN A 146 -6.82 -6.24 -7.60
C ASN A 146 -7.21 -7.43 -8.51
N PRO A 147 -8.33 -7.45 -9.27
CA PRO A 147 -8.73 -8.70 -9.92
C PRO A 147 -7.76 -9.19 -11.02
N GLY A 148 -6.99 -8.29 -11.63
CA GLY A 148 -6.24 -8.48 -12.87
C GLY A 148 -7.05 -8.10 -14.11
N LEU A 149 -6.42 -7.45 -15.10
CA LEU A 149 -7.09 -6.96 -16.32
C LEU A 149 -7.69 -8.10 -17.16
N SER A 150 -7.07 -9.27 -17.16
CA SER A 150 -7.53 -10.43 -17.94
C SER A 150 -8.92 -10.94 -17.54
N LYS A 151 -9.38 -10.64 -16.31
CA LYS A 151 -10.75 -10.96 -15.86
C LYS A 151 -11.79 -9.94 -16.33
N PHE A 152 -11.34 -8.78 -16.83
CA PHE A 152 -12.17 -7.66 -17.25
C PHE A 152 -11.77 -7.17 -18.66
N PRO A 153 -11.76 -8.04 -19.69
CA PRO A 153 -11.30 -7.68 -21.03
C PRO A 153 -12.16 -6.60 -21.68
N THR A 154 -13.50 -6.69 -21.54
CA THR A 154 -14.45 -5.69 -22.08
C THR A 154 -14.23 -4.31 -21.47
N LEU A 155 -14.07 -4.24 -20.15
CA LEU A 155 -13.77 -2.99 -19.48
C LEU A 155 -12.40 -2.44 -19.91
N THR A 156 -11.37 -3.30 -19.96
CA THR A 156 -10.01 -2.89 -20.32
C THR A 156 -10.00 -2.22 -21.69
N GLU A 157 -10.62 -2.86 -22.70
CA GLU A 157 -10.76 -2.26 -24.03
C GLU A 157 -11.57 -0.96 -24.01
N ALA A 158 -12.69 -0.93 -23.28
CA ALA A 158 -13.54 0.26 -23.19
C ALA A 158 -12.81 1.45 -22.57
N VAL A 159 -11.99 1.23 -21.52
CA VAL A 159 -11.17 2.28 -20.90
C VAL A 159 -10.12 2.81 -21.89
N LEU A 160 -9.42 1.94 -22.61
CA LEU A 160 -8.43 2.35 -23.61
C LEU A 160 -9.04 3.17 -24.76
N ARG A 161 -10.32 2.93 -25.07
CA ARG A 161 -11.08 3.64 -26.11
C ARG A 161 -11.89 4.81 -25.61
N GLU A 162 -11.85 5.09 -24.31
CA GLU A 162 -12.70 6.09 -23.65
C GLU A 162 -14.21 5.87 -23.88
N ASP A 163 -14.64 4.62 -24.07
CA ASP A 163 -16.04 4.22 -24.17
C ASP A 163 -16.66 4.12 -22.77
N TRP A 164 -16.95 5.27 -22.17
CA TRP A 164 -17.43 5.36 -20.80
C TRP A 164 -18.81 4.71 -20.59
N ASP A 165 -19.63 4.60 -21.63
CA ASP A 165 -20.91 3.90 -21.58
C ASP A 165 -20.69 2.39 -21.38
N THR A 166 -19.71 1.81 -22.08
CA THR A 166 -19.33 0.41 -21.88
C THR A 166 -18.61 0.20 -20.55
N VAL A 167 -17.78 1.16 -20.10
CA VAL A 167 -17.18 1.10 -18.75
C VAL A 167 -18.28 1.05 -17.68
N ALA A 168 -19.30 1.89 -17.77
CA ALA A 168 -20.42 1.93 -16.83
C ALA A 168 -21.24 0.63 -16.79
N GLN A 169 -21.19 -0.19 -17.84
CA GLN A 169 -21.88 -1.49 -17.90
C GLN A 169 -21.00 -2.67 -17.43
N SER A 170 -19.70 -2.48 -17.24
CA SER A 170 -18.74 -3.58 -17.07
C SER A 170 -17.80 -3.44 -15.86
N PHE A 171 -17.88 -2.35 -15.10
CA PHE A 171 -16.98 -2.10 -13.96
C PHE A 171 -17.32 -2.88 -12.69
N GLU A 172 -18.56 -3.33 -12.54
CA GLU A 172 -19.03 -3.93 -11.30
C GLU A 172 -18.27 -5.20 -10.94
N ARG A 173 -17.82 -5.26 -9.69
CA ARG A 173 -17.09 -6.40 -9.13
C ARG A 173 -17.94 -7.15 -8.13
N PHE A 174 -17.71 -8.45 -8.06
CA PHE A 174 -18.41 -9.38 -7.19
C PHE A 174 -17.41 -10.25 -6.43
N SER A 175 -17.75 -10.61 -5.20
CA SER A 175 -17.04 -11.60 -4.39
C SER A 175 -18.04 -12.55 -3.73
N GLY A 176 -17.83 -13.85 -3.86
CA GLY A 176 -18.78 -14.85 -3.36
C GLY A 176 -20.19 -14.78 -3.97
N GLY A 177 -20.34 -14.16 -5.15
CA GLY A 177 -21.64 -13.91 -5.80
C GLY A 177 -22.33 -12.61 -5.38
N GLU A 178 -21.79 -11.91 -4.39
CA GLU A 178 -22.33 -10.63 -3.90
C GLU A 178 -21.55 -9.44 -4.49
N PRO A 179 -22.23 -8.32 -4.80
CA PRO A 179 -21.56 -7.13 -5.31
C PRO A 179 -20.67 -6.50 -4.24
N LEU A 180 -19.52 -5.98 -4.66
CA LEU A 180 -18.64 -5.17 -3.82
C LEU A 180 -19.18 -3.72 -3.75
N SER A 181 -20.36 -3.54 -3.15
CA SER A 181 -21.14 -2.29 -3.25
C SER A 181 -20.34 -1.04 -2.93
N TYR A 182 -19.59 -1.00 -1.82
CA TYR A 182 -18.77 0.18 -1.47
C TYR A 182 -17.76 0.55 -2.57
N ARG A 183 -17.04 -0.45 -3.10
CA ARG A 183 -16.04 -0.21 -4.15
C ARG A 183 -16.70 0.17 -5.47
N ASN A 184 -17.80 -0.49 -5.82
CA ASN A 184 -18.56 -0.19 -7.03
C ASN A 184 -19.15 1.23 -6.98
N ASP A 185 -19.78 1.62 -5.88
CA ASP A 185 -20.36 2.95 -5.69
C ASP A 185 -19.29 4.04 -5.74
N THR A 186 -18.15 3.82 -5.07
CA THR A 186 -17.03 4.78 -5.08
C THR A 186 -16.39 4.87 -6.47
N PHE A 187 -16.28 3.74 -7.20
CA PHE A 187 -15.78 3.74 -8.58
C PHE A 187 -16.66 4.59 -9.48
N TYR A 188 -17.98 4.40 -9.40
CA TYR A 188 -18.93 5.20 -10.17
C TYR A 188 -18.83 6.68 -9.83
N ALA A 189 -18.86 7.02 -8.54
CA ALA A 189 -18.79 8.41 -8.08
C ALA A 189 -17.46 9.09 -8.48
N THR A 190 -16.36 8.34 -8.55
CA THR A 190 -15.04 8.88 -8.90
C THR A 190 -14.85 9.04 -10.40
N PHE A 191 -15.25 8.04 -11.19
CA PHE A 191 -14.86 7.96 -12.60
C PHE A 191 -15.99 8.16 -13.58
N LEU A 192 -17.24 7.92 -13.19
CA LEU A 192 -18.38 7.85 -14.11
C LEU A 192 -19.45 8.93 -13.85
N ASP A 193 -19.52 9.47 -12.64
CA ASP A 193 -20.41 10.61 -12.35
C ASP A 193 -20.00 11.82 -13.22
N PRO A 194 -20.88 12.36 -14.06
CA PRO A 194 -20.58 13.53 -14.88
C PRO A 194 -20.28 14.80 -14.06
N ASN A 195 -20.58 14.79 -12.76
CA ASN A 195 -20.27 15.88 -11.83
C ASN A 195 -19.02 15.59 -10.97
N ALA A 196 -18.34 14.47 -11.18
CA ALA A 196 -17.10 14.17 -10.49
C ALA A 196 -16.03 15.24 -10.79
N PRO A 197 -15.21 15.63 -9.81
CA PRO A 197 -14.08 16.51 -10.08
C PRO A 197 -13.10 15.82 -11.06
N PRO A 198 -12.37 16.60 -11.87
CA PRO A 198 -11.32 16.04 -12.71
C PRO A 198 -10.29 15.29 -11.87
N ILE A 199 -9.77 14.19 -12.42
CA ILE A 199 -8.60 13.52 -11.86
C ILE A 199 -7.38 14.39 -12.15
N GLU A 200 -6.79 14.96 -11.11
CA GLU A 200 -5.59 15.81 -11.24
C GLU A 200 -4.37 14.94 -11.61
N ALA A 201 -3.51 15.47 -12.49
CA ALA A 201 -2.20 14.90 -12.72
C ALA A 201 -1.27 15.33 -11.59
N ASP A 202 -0.51 14.39 -11.02
CA ASP A 202 0.57 14.68 -10.06
C ASP A 202 1.71 15.42 -10.77
N SER A 203 1.53 16.71 -11.04
CA SER A 203 2.54 17.56 -11.66
C SER A 203 3.70 17.90 -10.72
N GLU A 204 3.67 17.49 -9.45
CA GLU A 204 4.69 17.87 -8.45
C GLU A 204 5.93 16.96 -8.41
N ILE A 205 5.88 15.73 -8.94
CA ILE A 205 7.05 14.82 -8.87
C ILE A 205 8.02 15.05 -10.06
N ALA A 206 7.52 15.52 -11.20
CA ALA A 206 8.34 15.79 -12.38
C ALA A 206 9.34 16.95 -12.16
N GLU A 207 8.96 17.99 -11.41
CA GLU A 207 9.85 19.13 -11.14
C GLU A 207 10.99 18.78 -10.16
N VAL A 208 10.83 17.77 -9.30
CA VAL A 208 11.89 17.36 -8.37
C VAL A 208 12.98 16.54 -9.05
N ILE A 209 12.64 15.78 -10.10
CA ILE A 209 13.62 14.96 -10.84
C ILE A 209 14.46 15.83 -11.78
N ASP A 210 13.88 16.84 -12.42
CA ASP A 210 14.62 17.77 -13.29
C ASP A 210 15.53 18.73 -12.50
N ALA A 211 15.27 18.91 -11.19
CA ALA A 211 16.13 19.68 -10.29
C ALA A 211 17.35 18.91 -9.76
N ILE A 212 17.44 17.59 -10.00
CA ILE A 212 18.62 16.77 -9.68
C ILE A 212 19.40 16.52 -10.98
N GLU A 213 19.77 17.62 -11.66
CA GLU A 213 20.85 17.58 -12.65
C GLU A 213 22.16 17.46 -11.85
N LEU A 214 22.62 16.21 -11.66
CA LEU A 214 23.89 15.93 -11.00
C LEU A 214 25.02 16.62 -11.80
N PRO A 215 25.80 17.54 -11.21
CA PRO A 215 26.94 18.10 -11.91
C PRO A 215 27.92 16.97 -12.22
N GLU A 216 28.25 16.82 -13.51
CA GLU A 216 29.28 15.92 -13.97
C GLU A 216 30.61 16.24 -13.28
N ASN A 217 31.12 15.23 -12.58
CA ASN A 217 32.54 15.05 -12.27
C ASN A 217 33.15 16.00 -11.22
N GLU A 218 33.00 15.68 -9.94
CA GLU A 218 34.07 15.88 -8.95
C GLU A 218 33.99 14.84 -7.82
N SER A 219 34.93 13.88 -7.89
CA SER A 219 35.65 13.23 -6.78
C SER A 219 34.87 12.67 -5.59
N ILE A 220 34.88 11.33 -5.51
CA ILE A 220 34.57 10.49 -4.36
C ILE A 220 35.40 10.94 -3.14
N GLU A 221 34.82 11.76 -2.25
CA GLU A 221 35.29 11.94 -0.85
C GLU A 221 34.29 12.65 0.08
N VAL A 222 32.98 12.68 -0.24
CA VAL A 222 31.97 13.41 0.58
C VAL A 222 30.95 12.49 1.26
N ALA A 223 30.98 11.17 0.99
CA ALA A 223 30.00 10.23 1.57
C ALA A 223 30.32 9.81 3.03
N GLU A 224 31.55 9.99 3.51
CA GLU A 224 31.94 9.56 4.87
C GLU A 224 31.80 10.64 5.95
N THR A 225 31.57 11.91 5.59
CA THR A 225 31.53 13.02 6.57
C THR A 225 30.11 13.39 7.03
N ILE A 226 29.06 12.83 6.42
CA ILE A 226 27.66 13.15 6.78
C ILE A 226 27.08 12.13 7.80
N TRP A 227 27.75 10.99 8.00
CA TRP A 227 27.34 9.94 8.95
C TRP A 227 28.13 9.96 10.27
N SER A 228 28.70 11.10 10.63
CA SER A 228 29.34 11.30 11.93
C SER A 228 28.98 12.66 12.50
N ASN A 229 27.71 12.82 12.88
CA ASN A 229 27.38 13.80 13.89
C ASN A 229 26.30 13.24 14.84
N ASP A 230 26.78 12.76 15.98
CA ASP A 230 26.00 12.52 17.19
C ASP A 230 25.18 13.75 17.52
N LEU A 231 23.86 13.65 17.37
CA LEU A 231 22.89 14.65 17.82
C LEU A 231 21.84 13.99 18.72
N TYR A 232 22.29 13.11 19.61
CA TYR A 232 21.59 12.72 20.85
C TYR A 232 22.59 12.47 21.97
N ALA A 233 23.31 13.52 22.36
CA ALA A 233 24.03 13.56 23.62
C ALA A 233 23.70 14.87 24.33
N GLU A 234 22.50 14.98 24.88
CA GLU A 234 22.22 15.85 26.03
C GLU A 234 20.94 15.38 26.74
N THR A 235 21.12 14.87 27.96
CA THR A 235 20.03 14.53 28.89
C THR A 235 19.37 15.82 29.40
N PRO A 236 18.04 15.96 29.37
CA PRO A 236 17.40 17.11 29.98
C PRO A 236 17.37 16.95 31.49
N ILE A 237 18.00 17.90 32.19
CA ILE A 237 17.87 18.13 33.63
C ILE A 237 16.72 19.10 33.83
N ILE A 238 15.60 18.69 34.46
CA ILE A 238 14.68 19.63 35.14
C ILE A 238 14.11 19.02 36.44
N GLU A 239 14.64 19.57 37.54
CA GLU A 239 14.04 19.97 38.83
C GLU A 239 13.02 19.08 39.58
N GLU A 240 13.45 18.64 40.77
CA GLU A 240 12.60 18.12 41.85
C GLU A 240 11.77 19.23 42.51
N HIS A 241 10.49 18.96 42.86
CA HIS A 241 9.77 19.49 44.03
C HIS A 241 8.38 18.78 44.18
N PRO A 242 7.73 18.78 45.37
CA PRO A 242 7.93 17.87 46.50
C PRO A 242 6.76 16.88 46.71
N SER A 243 7.05 15.82 47.47
CA SER A 243 6.19 14.68 47.81
C SER A 243 4.97 15.02 48.70
N ILE A 244 3.81 14.40 48.43
CA ILE A 244 2.71 14.19 49.40
C ILE A 244 2.06 12.79 49.15
N PRO A 245 1.63 12.05 50.19
CA PRO A 245 1.90 10.61 50.31
C PRO A 245 0.72 9.63 50.07
N HIS A 246 1.13 8.36 49.97
CA HIS A 246 0.40 7.08 49.97
C HIS A 246 -1.06 7.02 50.46
N ALA A 247 -1.87 6.27 49.70
CA ALA A 247 -2.84 5.32 50.27
C ALA A 247 -3.13 4.16 49.29
N LEU A 248 -2.90 2.93 49.74
CA LEU A 248 -3.56 1.67 49.37
C LEU A 248 -3.64 0.85 50.67
N PRO A 249 -4.49 -0.18 50.81
CA PRO A 249 -5.26 -0.89 49.78
C PRO A 249 -6.74 -1.11 50.14
N ASP A 250 -7.54 -1.62 49.20
CA ASP A 250 -8.57 -2.57 49.60
C ASP A 250 -8.80 -3.67 48.55
N ALA A 251 -8.99 -4.86 49.07
CA ALA A 251 -9.07 -6.13 48.36
C ALA A 251 -10.52 -6.56 48.08
N HIS A 252 -10.64 -7.55 47.20
CA HIS A 252 -11.82 -8.37 46.88
C HIS A 252 -12.88 -7.79 45.93
N LEU A 253 -12.96 -8.38 44.74
CA LEU A 253 -14.10 -9.21 44.34
C LEU A 253 -13.74 -10.11 43.16
N GLU A 254 -13.87 -11.42 43.39
CA GLU A 254 -13.81 -12.51 42.42
C GLU A 254 -15.06 -12.56 41.51
N ASN A 255 -14.97 -13.42 40.48
CA ASN A 255 -16.02 -14.03 39.64
C ASN A 255 -16.56 -13.21 38.47
N SER A 256 -16.83 -13.74 37.26
CA SER A 256 -16.72 -15.08 36.66
C SER A 256 -17.27 -14.99 35.21
N LEU A 257 -16.92 -15.96 34.34
CA LEU A 257 -17.58 -16.35 33.06
C LEU A 257 -17.32 -15.44 31.83
N ASN A 258 -17.08 -15.91 30.61
CA ASN A 258 -17.00 -17.26 30.02
C ASN A 258 -16.35 -17.16 28.62
N GLU A 259 -15.66 -18.24 28.21
CA GLU A 259 -15.30 -18.58 26.83
C GLU A 259 -16.53 -19.00 26.00
N GLN A 260 -16.52 -18.74 24.68
CA GLN A 260 -17.26 -19.46 23.63
C GLN A 260 -16.79 -18.94 22.25
N ASP A 261 -15.97 -19.73 21.54
CA ASP A 261 -16.34 -20.71 20.49
C ASP A 261 -16.74 -20.06 19.14
N TRP A 262 -15.87 -20.23 18.13
CA TRP A 262 -16.21 -20.11 16.72
C TRP A 262 -15.61 -21.29 15.94
N ASP A 263 -16.41 -22.36 15.83
CA ASP A 263 -16.37 -23.34 14.74
C ASP A 263 -17.56 -23.01 13.81
N VAL A 264 -17.29 -22.75 12.52
CA VAL A 264 -17.96 -23.21 11.28
C VAL A 264 -17.30 -22.51 10.08
#